data_AF-B1M2A7-F1
#
_entry.id   AF-B1M2A7-F1
#
_cell.length_a   1.000
_cell.length_b   1.000
_cell.length_c   1.000
_cell.angle_alpha   90.00
_cell.angle_beta   90.00
_cell.angle_gamma   90.00
#
_symmetry.space_group_name_H-M   'P 1'
#
loop_
_entity.id
_entity.type
_entity.pdbx_description
1 polymer ?
#
loop_
_entity_poly.entity_id
_entity_poly.type
_entity_poly.pdbx_seq_one_letter_code
_entity_poly.pdbx_strand_id
1 'polypeptide(L)'
;MGNAAEVELFGNDDWSVQADGIEHRETGYFIARTALAMRRSEGLWDWPLQMAEKRWCRPSLFREAFLAALDRFGIQRDAELIRSFALGYGIRAVVAPAAETFVSLGDMLKPREIAAPVRAPAPRPVRALAAAGA
;
A
#
# COMPACT_ATOMS: atom_id res chain seq x y z
N MET A 1 -11.17 23.14 -27.85
CA MET A 1 -12.17 22.23 -28.44
C MET A 1 -12.62 21.31 -27.32
N GLY A 2 -13.62 21.74 -26.56
CA GLY A 2 -14.17 20.95 -25.47
C GLY A 2 -15.10 19.91 -26.09
N ASN A 3 -14.69 18.66 -26.08
CA ASN A 3 -15.57 17.55 -26.39
C ASN A 3 -15.83 16.83 -25.07
N ALA A 4 -17.10 16.63 -24.76
CA ALA A 4 -17.57 16.14 -23.48
C ALA A 4 -16.68 14.99 -23.00
N ALA A 5 -16.10 15.12 -21.80
CA ALA A 5 -15.71 13.95 -21.07
C ALA A 5 -17.00 13.12 -20.94
N GLU A 6 -17.15 12.08 -21.75
CA GLU A 6 -17.96 10.94 -21.35
C GLU A 6 -17.60 10.68 -19.90
N VAL A 7 -18.61 10.70 -19.03
CA VAL A 7 -18.44 10.91 -17.58
C VAL A 7 -17.25 10.11 -17.07
N GLU A 8 -16.14 10.81 -16.87
CA GLU A 8 -14.90 10.18 -16.46
C GLU A 8 -15.15 9.55 -15.09
N LEU A 9 -15.06 8.23 -15.04
CA LEU A 9 -15.34 7.43 -13.86
C LEU A 9 -14.12 7.36 -12.94
N PHE A 10 -12.93 7.47 -13.53
CA PHE A 10 -11.65 7.53 -12.84
C PHE A 10 -10.60 8.14 -13.77
N GLY A 11 -9.60 8.83 -13.21
CA GLY A 11 -8.50 9.40 -13.98
C GLY A 11 -7.21 9.51 -13.19
N ASN A 12 -6.08 9.16 -13.82
CA ASN A 12 -4.74 9.49 -13.35
C ASN A 12 -3.94 10.20 -14.47
N ASP A 13 -2.65 10.43 -14.26
CA ASP A 13 -1.79 11.21 -15.18
C ASP A 13 -1.82 10.66 -16.62
N ASP A 14 -1.86 9.34 -16.79
CA ASP A 14 -1.73 8.69 -18.10
C ASP A 14 -3.07 8.14 -18.62
N TRP A 15 -4.03 7.82 -17.74
CA TRP A 15 -5.23 7.07 -18.09
C TRP A 15 -6.52 7.72 -17.61
N SER A 16 -7.57 7.53 -18.40
CA SER A 16 -8.95 7.88 -18.11
C SER A 16 -9.82 6.62 -18.21
N VAL A 17 -10.74 6.41 -17.27
CA VAL A 17 -11.76 5.36 -17.30
C VAL A 17 -13.08 6.02 -17.64
N GLN A 18 -13.70 5.59 -18.73
CA GLN A 18 -14.96 6.08 -19.25
C GLN A 18 -16.02 4.98 -19.12
N ALA A 19 -17.25 5.22 -19.57
CA ALA A 19 -18.33 4.22 -19.43
C ALA A 19 -18.12 2.99 -20.32
N ASP A 20 -17.41 3.18 -21.42
CA ASP A 20 -17.21 2.26 -22.53
C ASP A 20 -15.82 1.60 -22.53
N GLY A 21 -14.88 2.07 -21.72
CA GLY A 21 -13.53 1.51 -21.64
C GLY A 21 -12.53 2.36 -20.86
N ILE A 22 -11.25 2.16 -21.16
CA ILE A 22 -10.14 2.96 -20.63
C ILE A 22 -9.32 3.53 -21.77
N GLU A 23 -8.88 4.78 -21.63
CA GLU A 23 -8.14 5.52 -22.65
C GLU A 23 -6.84 6.07 -22.08
N HIS A 24 -5.74 5.92 -22.83
CA HIS A 24 -4.48 6.59 -22.53
C HIS A 24 -4.51 8.03 -23.07
N ARG A 25 -4.33 9.02 -22.19
CA ARG A 25 -4.58 10.44 -22.46
C ARG A 25 -3.67 11.03 -23.54
N GLU A 26 -2.40 10.65 -23.57
CA GLU A 26 -1.42 11.22 -24.50
C GLU A 26 -1.51 10.57 -25.90
N THR A 27 -1.77 9.26 -25.94
CA THR A 27 -1.71 8.48 -27.19
C THR A 27 -3.08 8.26 -27.82
N GLY A 28 -4.16 8.51 -27.07
CA GLY A 28 -5.54 8.14 -27.45
C GLY A 28 -5.75 6.62 -27.53
N TYR A 29 -4.87 5.83 -26.92
CA TYR A 29 -4.98 4.36 -26.99
C TYR A 29 -6.15 3.89 -26.14
N PHE A 30 -7.14 3.28 -26.77
CA PHE A 30 -8.38 2.87 -26.11
C PHE A 30 -8.50 1.35 -25.97
N ILE A 31 -8.93 0.91 -24.79
CA ILE A 31 -9.27 -0.47 -24.48
C ILE A 31 -10.75 -0.53 -24.12
N ALA A 32 -11.54 -1.15 -24.99
CA ALA A 32 -12.96 -1.31 -24.77
C ALA A 32 -13.26 -2.13 -23.51
N ARG A 33 -14.33 -1.76 -22.80
CA ARG A 33 -14.83 -2.44 -21.60
C ARG A 33 -15.04 -3.93 -21.83
N THR A 34 -15.58 -4.31 -22.99
CA THR A 34 -15.82 -5.70 -23.36
C THR A 34 -14.53 -6.49 -23.55
N ALA A 35 -13.42 -5.81 -23.86
CA ALA A 35 -12.12 -6.42 -24.04
C ALA A 35 -11.34 -6.58 -22.71
N LEU A 36 -11.68 -5.83 -21.65
CA LEU A 36 -10.91 -5.80 -20.41
C LEU A 36 -10.73 -7.18 -19.76
N ALA A 37 -11.72 -8.06 -19.86
CA ALA A 37 -11.70 -9.41 -19.29
C ALA A 37 -11.07 -10.47 -20.22
N MET A 38 -10.56 -10.08 -21.40
CA MET A 38 -9.98 -11.00 -22.37
C MET A 38 -8.80 -11.78 -21.78
N ARG A 39 -8.76 -13.07 -22.15
CA ARG A 39 -7.75 -14.02 -21.72
C ARG A 39 -6.96 -14.55 -22.91
N ARG A 40 -5.70 -14.86 -22.68
CA ARG A 40 -4.86 -15.63 -23.60
C ARG A 40 -5.16 -17.13 -23.47
N SER A 41 -4.62 -17.92 -24.39
CA SER A 41 -4.72 -19.39 -24.40
C SER A 41 -4.26 -20.04 -23.09
N GLU A 42 -3.33 -19.42 -22.39
CA GLU A 42 -2.75 -19.93 -21.14
C GLU A 42 -3.58 -19.54 -19.89
N GLY A 43 -4.74 -18.88 -20.06
CA GLY A 43 -5.62 -18.43 -18.96
C GLY A 43 -5.22 -17.09 -18.33
N LEU A 44 -4.10 -16.51 -18.75
CA LEU A 44 -3.63 -15.20 -18.32
C LEU A 44 -4.48 -14.07 -18.90
N TRP A 45 -4.61 -12.97 -18.17
CA TRP A 45 -5.20 -11.73 -18.67
C TRP A 45 -4.36 -11.14 -19.80
N ASP A 46 -5.01 -10.75 -20.88
CA ASP A 46 -4.33 -10.28 -22.09
C ASP A 46 -3.76 -8.87 -21.93
N TRP A 47 -4.57 -7.93 -21.44
CA TRP A 47 -4.21 -6.52 -21.39
C TRP A 47 -3.01 -6.18 -20.51
N PRO A 48 -2.82 -6.75 -19.29
CA PRO A 48 -1.60 -6.52 -18.53
C PRO A 48 -0.33 -6.96 -19.27
N LEU A 49 -0.39 -8.04 -20.05
CA LEU A 49 0.76 -8.50 -20.84
C LEU A 49 0.97 -7.63 -22.08
N GLN A 50 -0.11 -7.31 -22.80
CA GLN A 50 -0.04 -6.48 -24.00
C GLN A 50 0.47 -5.06 -23.71
N MET A 51 0.06 -4.48 -22.58
CA MET A 51 0.50 -3.14 -22.16
C MET A 51 1.95 -3.13 -21.66
N ALA A 52 2.44 -4.22 -21.08
CA ALA A 52 3.84 -4.34 -20.71
C ALA A 52 4.81 -4.30 -21.90
N GLU A 53 4.37 -4.70 -23.09
CA GLU A 53 5.17 -4.62 -24.32
C GLU A 53 5.30 -3.18 -24.84
N LYS A 54 4.49 -2.24 -24.34
CA LYS A 54 4.44 -0.86 -24.84
C LYS A 54 5.36 0.04 -24.03
N ARG A 55 6.38 0.59 -24.68
CA ARG A 55 7.38 1.49 -24.06
C ARG A 55 6.78 2.76 -23.43
N TRP A 56 5.65 3.22 -23.93
CA TRP A 56 4.94 4.39 -23.41
C TRP A 56 4.07 4.06 -22.19
N CYS A 57 3.76 2.80 -21.93
CA CYS A 57 2.86 2.42 -20.85
C CYS A 57 3.61 2.37 -19.51
N ARG A 58 3.28 3.28 -18.60
CA ARG A 58 3.82 3.27 -17.24
C ARG A 58 3.08 2.20 -16.41
N PRO A 59 3.79 1.16 -15.90
CA PRO A 59 3.13 0.00 -15.27
C PRO A 59 2.23 0.35 -14.09
N SER A 60 2.67 1.27 -13.23
CA SER A 60 1.94 1.67 -12.03
C SER A 60 0.64 2.39 -12.35
N LEU A 61 0.66 3.31 -13.32
CA LEU A 61 -0.49 4.11 -13.71
C LEU A 61 -1.50 3.29 -14.50
N PHE A 62 -1.04 2.39 -15.37
CA PHE A 62 -1.94 1.46 -16.03
C PHE A 62 -2.59 0.50 -15.03
N ARG A 63 -1.82 -0.09 -14.09
CA ARG A 63 -2.37 -0.99 -13.08
C ARG A 63 -3.47 -0.33 -12.26
N GLU A 64 -3.25 0.90 -11.83
CA GLU A 64 -4.24 1.68 -11.07
C GLU A 64 -5.54 1.85 -11.86
N ALA A 65 -5.45 2.39 -13.09
CA ALA A 65 -6.61 2.62 -13.94
C ALA A 65 -7.33 1.32 -14.32
N PHE A 66 -6.58 0.26 -14.62
CA PHE A 66 -7.13 -1.04 -14.95
C PHE A 66 -7.92 -1.63 -13.77
N LEU A 67 -7.38 -1.59 -12.56
CA LEU A 67 -8.08 -2.08 -11.37
C LEU A 67 -9.33 -1.23 -11.06
N ALA A 68 -9.25 0.09 -11.19
CA ALA A 68 -10.40 0.97 -11.05
C ALA A 68 -11.51 0.63 -12.06
N ALA A 69 -11.13 0.34 -13.31
CA ALA A 69 -12.06 -0.09 -14.34
C ALA A 69 -12.72 -1.44 -14.02
N LEU A 70 -11.95 -2.44 -13.59
CA LEU A 70 -12.52 -3.74 -13.19
C LEU A 70 -13.55 -3.59 -12.07
N ASP A 71 -13.22 -2.81 -11.04
CA ASP A 71 -14.12 -2.54 -9.92
C ASP A 71 -15.37 -1.79 -10.38
N ARG A 72 -15.23 -0.78 -11.25
CA ARG A 72 -16.35 0.01 -11.76
C ARG A 72 -17.29 -0.76 -12.67
N PHE A 73 -16.76 -1.71 -13.43
CA PHE A 73 -17.51 -2.54 -14.39
C PHE A 73 -18.00 -3.87 -13.80
N GLY A 74 -17.65 -4.18 -12.55
CA GLY A 74 -18.03 -5.41 -11.88
C GLY A 74 -17.33 -6.66 -12.44
N ILE A 75 -16.13 -6.50 -12.99
CA ILE A 75 -15.35 -7.62 -13.52
C ILE A 75 -14.57 -8.25 -12.37
N GLN A 76 -14.83 -9.52 -12.09
CA GLN A 76 -14.20 -10.22 -10.97
C GLN A 76 -12.70 -10.41 -11.21
N ARG A 77 -11.92 -10.05 -10.19
CA ARG A 77 -10.47 -10.27 -10.13
C ARG A 77 -10.19 -11.70 -9.67
N ASP A 78 -9.16 -12.32 -10.22
CA ASP A 78 -8.71 -13.66 -9.85
C ASP A 78 -7.19 -13.71 -9.62
N ALA A 79 -6.68 -14.86 -9.22
CA ALA A 79 -5.25 -15.06 -8.97
C ALA A 79 -4.41 -14.86 -10.25
N GLU A 80 -4.96 -15.20 -11.41
CA GLU A 80 -4.27 -15.04 -12.69
C GLU A 80 -4.07 -13.58 -13.07
N LEU A 81 -4.90 -12.65 -12.58
CA LEU A 81 -4.68 -11.20 -12.77
C LEU A 81 -3.35 -10.75 -12.16
N ILE A 82 -3.08 -11.17 -10.93
CA ILE A 82 -1.83 -10.83 -10.22
C ILE A 82 -0.64 -11.44 -10.98
N ARG A 83 -0.78 -12.70 -11.43
CA ARG A 83 0.25 -13.37 -12.23
C ARG A 83 0.52 -12.63 -13.56
N SER A 84 -0.51 -12.19 -14.27
CA SER A 84 -0.37 -11.42 -15.52
C SER A 84 0.41 -10.12 -15.30
N PHE A 85 0.12 -9.37 -14.23
CA PHE A 85 0.88 -8.15 -13.91
C PHE A 85 2.33 -8.47 -13.56
N ALA A 86 2.58 -9.51 -12.76
CA ALA A 86 3.93 -9.91 -12.37
C ALA A 86 4.78 -10.39 -13.57
N LEU A 87 4.16 -11.08 -14.53
CA LEU A 87 4.84 -11.53 -15.75
C LEU A 87 5.10 -10.38 -16.72
N GLY A 88 4.13 -9.50 -16.96
CA GLY A 88 4.27 -8.39 -17.89
C GLY A 88 5.29 -7.37 -17.41
N TYR A 89 5.16 -6.92 -16.16
CA TYR A 89 5.93 -5.77 -15.65
C TYR A 89 7.11 -6.16 -14.74
N GLY A 90 7.34 -7.47 -14.59
CA GLY A 90 8.28 -8.02 -13.64
C GLY A 90 7.77 -7.95 -12.19
N ILE A 91 8.58 -8.50 -11.27
CA ILE A 91 8.34 -8.45 -9.81
C ILE A 91 8.62 -7.02 -9.30
N ARG A 92 7.80 -6.07 -9.75
CA ARG A 92 7.63 -4.70 -9.22
C ARG A 92 6.15 -4.33 -9.10
N ALA A 93 5.24 -5.22 -9.46
CA ALA A 93 3.90 -5.18 -8.90
C ALA A 93 4.09 -5.41 -7.39
N VAL A 94 4.03 -4.32 -6.62
CA VAL A 94 4.19 -4.32 -5.16
C VAL A 94 3.15 -5.27 -4.58
N VAL A 95 3.51 -6.55 -4.49
CA VAL A 95 3.17 -7.37 -3.34
C VAL A 95 3.79 -6.57 -2.22
N ALA A 96 2.98 -5.80 -1.49
CA ALA A 96 3.40 -5.35 -0.18
C ALA A 96 3.91 -6.63 0.50
N PRO A 97 5.20 -6.72 0.88
CA PRO A 97 5.66 -7.91 1.56
C PRO A 97 4.68 -8.11 2.70
N ALA A 98 4.01 -9.27 2.72
CA ALA A 98 3.18 -9.66 3.85
C ALA A 98 4.08 -9.47 5.05
N ALA A 99 3.73 -8.50 5.90
CA ALA A 99 4.66 -7.81 6.77
C ALA A 99 5.63 -8.78 7.43
N GLU A 100 6.87 -8.78 6.96
CA GLU A 100 7.92 -9.53 7.60
C GLU A 100 8.29 -8.74 8.86
N THR A 101 7.59 -9.08 9.94
CA THR A 101 7.83 -8.68 11.33
C THR A 101 7.16 -7.38 11.79
N PHE A 102 5.82 -7.38 11.90
CA PHE A 102 5.19 -6.53 12.92
C PHE A 102 5.48 -7.14 14.30
N VAL A 103 6.35 -6.48 15.07
CA VAL A 103 6.54 -6.77 16.50
C VAL A 103 5.42 -6.06 17.27
N SER A 104 4.76 -6.76 18.19
CA SER A 104 3.72 -6.12 19.00
C SER A 104 4.35 -5.06 19.92
N LEU A 105 3.65 -3.96 20.20
CA LEU A 105 4.15 -2.93 21.13
C LEU A 105 4.47 -3.53 22.51
N GLY A 106 3.76 -4.58 22.92
CA GLY A 106 4.01 -5.30 24.16
C GLY A 106 5.39 -5.96 24.21
N ASP A 107 5.91 -6.44 23.07
CA ASP A 107 7.23 -7.07 23.00
C ASP A 107 8.39 -6.05 23.02
N MET A 108 8.11 -4.78 22.74
CA MET A 108 9.11 -3.69 22.82
C MET A 108 9.20 -3.04 24.21
N LEU A 109 8.20 -3.24 25.07
CA LEU A 109 8.14 -2.62 26.39
C LEU A 109 8.74 -3.56 27.44
N LYS A 110 9.95 -3.28 27.91
CA LYS A 110 10.47 -3.90 29.14
C LYS A 110 9.74 -3.29 30.35
N PRO A 111 9.06 -4.10 31.20
CA PRO A 111 8.55 -3.61 32.47
C PRO A 111 9.69 -3.05 33.30
N ARG A 112 9.58 -1.80 33.72
CA ARG A 112 10.48 -1.22 34.71
C ARG A 112 10.17 -1.91 36.03
N GLU A 113 11.08 -2.77 36.50
CA GLU A 113 10.97 -3.35 37.84
C GLU A 113 10.84 -2.20 38.85
N ILE A 114 9.80 -2.28 39.67
CA ILE A 114 9.59 -1.35 40.77
C ILE A 114 10.75 -1.61 41.73
N ALA A 115 11.74 -0.72 41.72
CA ALA A 115 12.83 -0.76 42.67
C ALA A 115 12.26 -0.82 44.08
N ALA A 116 12.66 -1.84 44.85
CA ALA A 116 12.25 -1.97 46.24
C ALA A 116 12.56 -0.68 47.00
N PRO A 117 11.67 -0.22 47.90
CA PRO A 117 11.90 1.01 48.64
C PRO A 117 13.18 0.87 49.46
N VAL A 118 14.17 1.73 49.15
CA VAL A 118 15.41 1.83 49.92
C VAL A 118 15.02 2.27 51.33
N ARG A 119 15.24 1.40 52.33
CA ARG A 119 15.10 1.78 53.74
C ARG A 119 16.13 2.85 54.06
N ALA A 120 15.66 4.07 54.31
CA ALA A 120 16.49 5.14 54.84
C ALA A 120 17.00 4.74 56.24
N PRO A 121 18.31 4.91 56.55
CA PRO A 121 18.81 4.66 57.89
C PRO A 121 18.28 5.72 58.86
N ALA A 122 17.88 5.27 60.06
CA ALA A 122 17.34 6.13 61.10
C ALA A 122 18.35 7.20 61.56
N PRO A 123 17.90 8.44 61.85
CA PRO A 123 18.77 9.48 62.37
C PRO A 123 19.33 9.10 63.75
N ARG A 124 20.65 9.23 63.92
CA ARG A 124 21.33 9.04 65.21
C ARG A 124 20.98 10.19 66.17
N PRO A 125 20.72 9.91 67.46
CA PRO A 125 20.46 10.96 68.44
C PRO A 125 21.73 11.77 68.70
N VAL A 126 21.63 13.09 68.59
CA VAL A 126 22.71 14.03 68.93
C VAL A 126 22.77 14.13 70.46
N ARG A 127 23.90 13.75 71.05
CA ARG A 127 24.18 13.97 72.48
C ARG A 127 24.40 15.46 72.72
N ALA A 128 23.56 16.07 73.56
CA ALA A 128 23.77 17.42 74.05
C ALA A 128 25.00 17.45 74.97
N LEU A 129 25.99 18.28 74.65
CA LEU A 129 27.04 18.63 75.58
C LEU A 129 26.54 19.79 76.45
N ALA A 130 26.29 19.49 77.73
CA ALA A 130 26.10 20.50 78.75
C ALA A 130 27.45 21.17 79.06
N ALA A 131 27.49 22.50 79.02
CA ALA A 131 28.55 23.28 79.64
C ALA A 131 27.95 24.03 80.84
N ALA A 132 28.05 23.41 82.01
CA ALA A 132 28.36 24.13 83.26
C ALA A 132 29.84 24.53 83.15
N GLY A 133 30.29 25.75 83.39
CA GLY A 133 29.96 26.67 84.47
C GLY A 133 31.29 27.00 85.17
N ALA A 134 31.56 28.29 85.40
CA ALA A 134 32.35 28.89 86.48
C ALA A 134 32.70 30.34 86.11
#